data_AF-U1MN71-F1
#
_entry.id   AF-U1MN71-F1
#
_cell.length_a   1.000
_cell.length_b   1.000
_cell.length_c   1.000
_cell.angle_alpha   90.00
_cell.angle_beta   90.00
_cell.angle_gamma   90.00
#
_symmetry.space_group_name_H-M   'P 1'
#
loop_
_entity.id
_entity.type
_entity.pdbx_description
1 polymer ?
#
loop_
_entity_poly.entity_id
_entity_poly.type
_entity_poly.pdbx_seq_one_letter_code
_entity_poly.pdbx_strand_id
1 'polypeptide(L)' 'MRLRPGQAIATGTPGGVGHGMQPPQHLQPGQLLETELGGVETLRSRVRLRPST' A
#
# COMPACT_ATOMS: atom_id res chain seq x y z
N MET A 1 9.31 25.42 6.69
CA MET A 1 8.32 24.35 6.96
C MET A 1 8.69 23.67 8.27
N ARG A 2 7.74 23.36 9.17
CA ARG A 2 7.99 22.67 10.45
C ARG A 2 7.07 21.45 10.60
N LEU A 3 7.61 20.36 11.13
CA LEU A 3 6.84 19.16 11.51
C LEU A 3 6.29 19.32 12.93
N ARG A 4 5.13 18.72 13.18
CA ARG A 4 4.44 18.66 14.46
C ARG A 4 4.45 17.23 15.00
N PRO A 5 4.43 17.04 16.33
CA PRO A 5 4.28 15.72 16.94
C PRO A 5 3.06 14.97 16.38
N GLY A 6 3.22 13.66 16.15
CA GLY A 6 2.18 12.80 15.59
C GLY A 6 2.07 12.81 14.06
N GLN A 7 2.85 13.62 13.35
CA GLN A 7 2.89 13.55 11.89
C GLN A 7 3.70 12.33 11.39
N ALA A 8 3.16 11.65 10.38
CA ALA A 8 3.83 10.56 9.68
C ALA A 8 4.37 11.02 8.31
N ILE A 9 5.53 10.49 7.92
CA ILE A 9 6.14 10.67 6.60
C ILE A 9 6.28 9.30 5.97
N ALA A 10 5.68 9.11 4.79
CA ALA A 10 5.91 7.91 3.98
C ALA A 10 7.18 8.11 3.15
N THR A 11 8.22 7.34 3.45
CA THR A 11 9.58 7.53 2.91
C THR A 11 9.79 7.00 1.48
N GLY A 12 8.75 6.44 0.86
CA GLY A 12 8.78 5.87 -0.48
C GLY A 12 8.63 4.35 -0.50
N THR A 13 8.57 3.79 -1.70
CA THR A 13 8.48 2.34 -1.95
C THR A 13 9.64 1.91 -2.85
N PRO A 14 10.20 0.70 -2.67
CA PRO A 14 11.08 0.07 -3.66
C PRO A 14 10.36 -0.15 -5.01
N GLY A 15 11.13 -0.64 -6.00
CA GLY A 15 10.59 -1.10 -7.28
C GLY A 15 9.66 -2.31 -7.14
N GLY A 16 8.88 -2.56 -8.20
CA GLY A 16 7.90 -3.67 -8.22
C GLY A 16 6.45 -3.24 -8.01
N VAL A 17 6.16 -1.93 -7.99
CA VAL A 17 4.77 -1.46 -8.03
C VAL A 17 4.09 -1.92 -9.30
N GLY A 18 2.84 -2.37 -9.19
CA GLY A 18 2.13 -3.02 -10.29
C GLY A 18 2.02 -2.21 -11.58
N HIS A 19 2.00 -0.87 -11.48
CA HIS A 19 2.03 0.02 -12.65
C HIS A 19 3.31 -0.11 -13.49
N GLY A 20 4.44 -0.45 -12.87
CA GLY A 20 5.73 -0.63 -13.56
C GLY A 20 5.97 -2.05 -14.09
N MET A 21 5.03 -2.98 -13.90
CA MET A 21 5.14 -4.35 -14.41
C MET A 21 4.81 -4.42 -15.91
N GLN A 22 5.20 -5.51 -16.57
CA GLN A 22 4.93 -5.78 -18.00
C GLN A 22 4.30 -7.18 -18.15
N PRO A 23 2.97 -7.28 -18.33
CA PRO A 23 2.00 -6.19 -18.39
C PRO A 23 1.75 -5.52 -17.02
N PRO A 24 1.25 -4.28 -16.97
CA PRO A 24 0.88 -3.63 -15.72
C PRO A 24 -0.19 -4.42 -14.97
N GLN A 25 -0.07 -4.48 -13.64
CA GLN A 25 -1.01 -5.16 -12.77
C GLN A 25 -1.59 -4.19 -11.74
N HIS A 26 -2.92 -4.19 -11.59
CA HIS A 26 -3.62 -3.34 -10.64
C HIS A 26 -4.43 -4.19 -9.67
N LEU A 27 -4.63 -3.67 -8.46
CA LEU A 27 -5.39 -4.32 -7.42
C LEU A 27 -6.82 -4.60 -7.89
N GLN A 28 -7.27 -5.82 -7.62
CA GLN A 28 -8.61 -6.30 -7.90
C GLN A 28 -9.41 -6.49 -6.60
N PRO A 29 -10.74 -6.42 -6.66
CA PRO A 29 -11.59 -6.61 -5.48
C PRO A 29 -11.38 -8.00 -4.88
N GLY A 30 -11.33 -8.09 -3.55
CA GLY A 30 -11.13 -9.34 -2.83
C GLY A 30 -9.66 -9.73 -2.61
N GLN A 31 -8.71 -9.13 -3.33
CA GLN A 31 -7.29 -9.37 -3.10
C GLN A 31 -6.83 -8.94 -1.71
N LEU A 32 -5.89 -9.68 -1.13
CA LEU A 32 -5.19 -9.33 0.11
C LEU A 32 -3.84 -8.71 -0.25
N LEU A 33 -3.63 -7.45 0.14
CA LEU A 33 -2.34 -6.78 0.08
C LEU A 33 -1.64 -6.96 1.43
N GLU A 34 -0.46 -7.56 1.40
CA GLU A 34 0.41 -7.71 2.57
C GLU A 34 1.66 -6.84 2.39
N THR A 35 2.04 -6.12 3.43
CA THR A 35 3.27 -5.33 3.47
C THR A 35 3.99 -5.65 4.77
N GLU A 36 5.24 -6.09 4.67
CA GLU A 36 6.03 -6.51 5.82
C GLU A 36 7.28 -5.65 5.95
N LEU A 37 7.63 -5.31 7.18
CA LEU A 37 8.88 -4.69 7.55
C LEU A 37 9.51 -5.51 8.67
N GLY A 38 10.72 -6.02 8.45
CA GLY A 38 11.44 -6.82 9.44
C GLY A 38 11.62 -6.06 10.76
N GLY A 39 11.32 -6.72 11.88
CA GLY A 39 11.37 -6.11 13.22
C GLY A 39 10.19 -5.20 13.56
N VAL A 40 9.21 -5.06 12.65
CA VAL A 40 7.91 -4.45 12.92
C VAL A 40 6.85 -5.54 12.89
N GLU A 41 5.96 -5.56 11.90
CA GLU A 41 4.90 -6.54 11.72
C GLU A 41 4.42 -6.51 10.26
N THR A 42 3.57 -7.45 9.87
CA THR A 42 2.87 -7.42 8.58
C THR A 42 1.58 -6.61 8.66
N LEU A 43 1.46 -5.57 7.84
CA LEU A 43 0.20 -4.90 7.55
C LEU A 43 -0.58 -5.69 6.49
N ARG A 44 -1.84 -6.02 6.79
CA ARG A 44 -2.75 -6.75 5.90
C ARG A 44 -3.97 -5.90 5.56
N SER A 45 -4.17 -5.62 4.28
CA SER A 45 -5.31 -4.83 3.79
C SER A 45 -6.04 -5.59 2.70
N ARG A 46 -7.34 -5.88 2.92
CA ARG A 46 -8.14 -6.56 1.90
C ARG A 46 -8.87 -5.54 1.03
N VAL A 47 -8.62 -5.58 -0.27
CA VAL A 47 -9.21 -4.67 -1.25
C VAL A 47 -10.71 -4.93 -1.36
N ARG A 48 -11.49 -3.85 -1.32
CA ARG A 48 -12.95 -3.84 -1.50
C ARG A 48 -13.30 -2.79 -2.53
N LEU A 49 -14.21 -3.13 -3.44
CA LEU A 49 -14.97 -2.09 -4.12
C LEU A 49 -15.96 -1.52 -3.13
N ARG A 50 -15.99 -0.20 -3.01
CA ARG A 50 -17.13 0.45 -2.40
C ARG A 50 -18.23 0.53 -3.47
N PRO A 51 -19.42 -0.04 -3.24
CA PRO A 51 -20.54 0.12 -4.15
C PRO A 51 -20.90 1.61 -4.27
N SER A 52 -21.26 2.04 -5.48
CA SER A 52 -21.87 3.34 -5.72
C SER A 52 -23.35 3.24 -5.34
N THR A 53 -23.69 3.56 -4.11
CA THR A 53 -25.08 3.81 -3.69
C THR A 53 -25.19 5.27 -3.30
#